data_AF-C5L2E4-F1
#
_entry.id   AF-C5L2E4-F1
#
_cell.length_a   1.000
_cell.length_b   1.000
_cell.length_c   1.000
_cell.angle_alpha   90.00
_cell.angle_beta   90.00
_cell.angle_gamma   90.00
#
_symmetry.space_group_name_H-M   'P 1'
#
loop_
_entity.id
_entity.type
_entity.pdbx_description
1 polymer ?
#
loop_
_entity_poly.entity_id
_entity_poly.type
_entity_poly.pdbx_seq_one_letter_code
_entity_poly.pdbx_strand_id
1 'polypeptide(L)'
;MFHPSRATVVVRMSNELSLNDLDAQLAALEGSDDGDSSSSSSSEDEKSPVKAVREGKKRKLNDEEKAQEKLSNKVLRKKMRQGLSNLCFSFLTGKCKFEEGGKSCLFSHVKPEEMTAGDKAELIRELRHRKKFDPALAKVAQNLNIPMCRMYKKTGQCKQGEKCKFWHLRNELDARWKGMEYWCQTCFLGFTSEDQLKEHRNGKTHKANASWQQ
;
A
#
# COMPACT_ATOMS: atom_id res chain seq x y z
N MET A 1 -61.53 4.99 -17.38
CA MET A 1 -60.42 5.44 -18.26
C MET A 1 -59.89 6.75 -17.71
N PHE A 2 -58.81 6.71 -16.95
CA PHE A 2 -58.11 7.90 -16.45
C PHE A 2 -56.61 7.57 -16.42
N HIS A 3 -55.85 8.22 -17.28
CA HIS A 3 -54.38 8.18 -17.31
C HIS A 3 -53.83 9.33 -16.44
N PRO A 4 -52.74 9.11 -15.69
CA PRO A 4 -51.87 10.19 -15.28
C PRO A 4 -50.62 10.29 -16.17
N SER A 5 -50.30 11.53 -16.54
CA SER A 5 -49.19 11.97 -17.39
C SER A 5 -47.80 11.54 -16.89
N ARG A 6 -46.95 11.11 -17.84
CA ARG A 6 -45.50 10.91 -17.65
C ARG A 6 -44.80 12.27 -17.54
N ALA A 7 -44.23 12.56 -16.37
CA ALA A 7 -43.22 13.60 -16.24
C ALA A 7 -41.83 13.00 -16.54
N THR A 8 -41.19 13.48 -17.60
CA THR A 8 -39.77 13.21 -17.92
C THR A 8 -38.89 14.11 -17.05
N VAL A 9 -38.15 13.53 -16.10
CA VAL A 9 -37.07 14.25 -15.39
C VAL A 9 -35.80 14.15 -16.23
N VAL A 10 -35.37 15.31 -16.72
CA VAL A 10 -34.11 15.49 -17.46
C VAL A 10 -32.98 15.56 -16.43
N VAL A 11 -32.14 14.53 -16.36
CA VAL A 11 -30.88 14.61 -15.60
C VAL A 11 -29.89 15.42 -16.43
N ARG A 12 -29.63 16.67 -16.01
CA ARG A 12 -28.51 17.46 -16.54
C ARG A 12 -27.21 16.96 -15.90
N MET A 13 -26.29 16.55 -16.75
CA MET A 13 -24.91 16.20 -16.41
C MET A 13 -24.06 17.46 -16.19
N SER A 14 -22.93 17.23 -15.51
CA SER A 14 -21.68 18.01 -15.56
C SER A 14 -21.55 19.18 -14.59
N ASN A 15 -20.97 18.88 -13.43
CA ASN A 15 -20.16 19.86 -12.70
C ASN A 15 -18.70 19.44 -12.85
N GLU A 16 -18.02 20.06 -13.82
CA GLU A 16 -16.58 19.98 -14.03
C GLU A 16 -15.89 20.68 -12.85
N LEU A 17 -15.26 19.93 -11.96
CA LEU A 17 -14.46 20.49 -10.87
C LEU A 17 -13.14 21.03 -11.43
N SER A 18 -13.06 22.36 -11.48
CA SER A 18 -11.87 23.14 -11.82
C SER A 18 -10.69 22.81 -10.88
N LEU A 19 -9.51 22.65 -11.46
CA LEU A 19 -8.24 22.32 -10.78
C LEU A 19 -7.70 23.43 -9.86
N ASN A 20 -8.42 24.53 -9.68
CA ASN A 20 -7.94 25.70 -8.93
C ASN A 20 -8.37 25.73 -7.45
N ASP A 21 -9.26 24.84 -7.01
CA ASP A 21 -9.78 24.85 -5.62
C ASP A 21 -8.97 24.04 -4.60
N LEU A 22 -7.87 23.40 -5.02
CA LEU A 22 -6.99 22.65 -4.09
C LEU A 22 -5.86 23.51 -3.49
N ASP A 23 -5.49 24.63 -4.11
CA ASP A 23 -4.40 25.48 -3.64
C ASP A 23 -4.87 26.46 -2.54
N ALA A 24 -6.14 26.87 -2.58
CA ALA A 24 -6.73 27.75 -1.56
C ALA A 24 -6.88 27.07 -0.19
N GLN A 25 -6.98 25.75 -0.13
CA GLN A 25 -7.10 25.01 1.14
C GLN A 25 -5.76 24.75 1.82
N LEU A 26 -4.63 24.89 1.10
CA LEU A 26 -3.29 24.75 1.67
C LEU A 26 -2.78 26.04 2.33
N ALA A 27 -3.29 27.20 1.91
CA ALA A 27 -2.93 28.50 2.49
C ALA A 27 -3.59 28.74 3.87
N ALA A 28 -4.68 28.04 4.20
CA ALA A 28 -5.42 28.26 5.45
C ALA A 28 -4.82 27.57 6.70
N LEU A 29 -3.72 26.81 6.55
CA LEU A 29 -3.07 26.09 7.65
C LEU A 29 -1.69 26.63 8.03
N GLU A 30 -1.27 27.76 7.46
CA GLU A 30 -0.06 28.46 7.92
C GLU A 30 -0.44 29.46 9.00
N GLY A 31 -0.37 29.00 10.25
CA GLY A 31 -0.47 29.81 11.46
C GLY A 31 0.17 29.11 12.65
N SER A 32 1.06 29.84 13.33
CA SER A 32 1.76 29.61 14.61
C SER A 32 2.93 28.61 14.68
N ASP A 33 4.14 29.18 14.62
CA ASP A 33 5.20 29.22 15.65
C ASP A 33 5.65 27.98 16.46
N ASP A 34 6.96 27.75 16.35
CA ASP A 34 8.01 27.65 17.39
C ASP A 34 7.98 26.59 18.50
N GLY A 35 9.13 25.89 18.60
CA GLY A 35 9.48 24.99 19.69
C GLY A 35 10.81 24.28 19.46
N ASP A 36 11.91 25.02 19.67
CA ASP A 36 13.29 24.53 19.74
C ASP A 36 13.45 23.42 20.80
N SER A 37 14.22 22.37 20.49
CA SER A 37 14.95 21.58 21.49
C SER A 37 16.03 20.75 20.80
N SER A 38 17.23 21.28 20.86
CA SER A 38 18.47 20.55 20.67
C SER A 38 18.66 19.47 21.76
N SER A 39 19.15 18.30 21.37
CA SER A 39 20.04 17.49 22.22
C SER A 39 20.89 16.56 21.36
N SER A 40 22.20 16.70 21.57
CA SER A 40 23.30 15.94 21.01
C SER A 40 23.62 14.72 21.86
N SER A 41 23.99 13.60 21.23
CA SER A 41 25.03 12.72 21.78
C SER A 41 25.63 11.81 20.70
N SER A 42 26.96 11.78 20.74
CA SER A 42 27.89 11.09 19.84
C SER A 42 28.01 9.59 20.16
N SER A 43 28.37 8.78 19.16
CA SER A 43 29.29 7.65 19.36
C SER A 43 29.93 7.27 18.03
N GLU A 44 31.18 6.85 18.15
CA GLU A 44 32.21 6.78 17.14
C GLU A 44 32.14 5.52 16.26
N ASP A 45 32.71 5.70 15.07
CA ASP A 45 33.38 4.80 14.15
C ASP A 45 33.41 3.28 14.42
N GLU A 46 33.01 2.50 13.41
CA GLU A 46 33.81 1.37 12.93
C GLU A 46 33.60 1.17 11.42
N LYS A 47 34.68 0.77 10.74
CA LYS A 47 34.98 1.12 9.34
C LYS A 47 35.01 -0.09 8.41
N SER A 48 34.62 0.18 7.16
CA SER A 48 35.01 -0.50 5.89
C SER A 48 34.31 -1.80 5.47
N PRO A 49 34.36 -2.19 4.17
CA PRO A 49 34.42 -1.36 2.96
C PRO A 49 33.52 -1.90 1.82
N VAL A 50 32.93 -1.00 1.02
CA VAL A 50 32.73 -1.23 -0.41
C VAL A 50 32.83 0.09 -1.14
N LYS A 51 34.04 0.38 -1.61
CA LYS A 51 34.30 1.43 -2.60
C LYS A 51 33.84 0.92 -3.96
N ALA A 52 32.80 1.55 -4.51
CA ALA A 52 32.57 1.59 -5.94
C ALA A 52 32.41 3.06 -6.35
N VAL A 53 33.30 3.48 -7.23
CA VAL A 53 33.50 4.82 -7.75
C VAL A 53 32.23 5.36 -8.41
N ARG A 54 31.83 6.57 -8.04
CA ARG A 54 31.24 7.56 -8.96
C ARG A 54 31.70 8.95 -8.53
N GLU A 55 32.83 9.40 -9.07
CA GLU A 55 33.15 10.82 -9.16
C GLU A 55 32.16 11.48 -10.13
N GLY A 56 30.99 11.85 -9.60
CA GLY A 56 30.10 12.80 -10.24
C GLY A 56 30.46 14.20 -9.74
N LYS A 57 31.02 15.02 -10.62
CA LYS A 57 31.22 16.47 -10.39
C LYS A 57 29.86 17.08 -10.02
N LYS A 58 29.64 17.40 -8.73
CA LYS A 58 28.39 18.04 -8.26
C LYS A 58 28.22 19.36 -9.02
N ARG A 59 27.28 19.40 -9.97
CA ARG A 59 26.87 20.63 -10.64
C ARG A 59 26.31 21.58 -9.58
N LYS A 60 26.76 22.83 -9.57
CA LYS A 60 26.15 23.88 -8.74
C LYS A 60 24.76 24.17 -9.31
N LEU A 61 23.74 23.70 -8.61
CA LEU A 61 22.34 23.98 -8.93
C LEU A 61 22.01 25.43 -8.57
N ASN A 62 21.20 26.08 -9.40
CA ASN A 62 20.71 27.43 -9.10
C ASN A 62 19.66 27.38 -7.97
N ASP A 63 19.26 28.55 -7.46
CA ASP A 63 18.38 28.61 -6.30
C ASP A 63 16.95 28.11 -6.61
N GLU A 64 16.52 28.19 -7.87
CA GLU A 64 15.25 27.64 -8.35
C GLU A 64 15.25 26.10 -8.40
N GLU A 65 16.32 25.49 -8.92
CA GLU A 65 16.52 24.03 -8.95
C GLU A 65 16.57 23.45 -7.53
N LYS A 66 17.23 24.16 -6.60
CA LYS A 66 17.24 23.78 -5.17
C LYS A 66 15.85 23.88 -4.54
N ALA A 67 15.05 24.89 -4.90
CA ALA A 67 13.69 25.04 -4.41
C ALA A 67 12.78 23.91 -4.92
N GLN A 68 12.90 23.55 -6.21
CA GLN A 68 12.18 22.43 -6.82
C GLN A 68 12.56 21.08 -6.20
N GLU A 69 13.85 20.83 -5.95
CA GLU A 69 14.32 19.62 -5.29
C GLU A 69 13.79 19.52 -3.85
N LYS A 70 13.80 20.63 -3.09
CA LYS A 70 13.23 20.70 -1.74
C LYS A 70 11.74 20.42 -1.73
N LEU A 71 10.98 20.97 -2.68
CA LEU A 71 9.54 20.75 -2.80
C LEU A 71 9.22 19.30 -3.16
N SER A 72 9.92 18.72 -4.14
CA SER A 72 9.81 17.31 -4.53
C SER A 72 10.07 16.38 -3.33
N ASN A 73 11.14 16.64 -2.58
CA ASN A 73 11.47 15.90 -1.37
C ASN A 73 10.41 16.09 -0.25
N LYS A 74 9.83 17.29 -0.11
CA LYS A 74 8.73 17.56 0.84
C LYS A 74 7.47 16.76 0.48
N VAL A 75 7.13 16.68 -0.81
CA VAL A 75 6.00 15.87 -1.32
C VAL A 75 6.25 14.38 -1.13
N LEU A 76 7.45 13.89 -1.45
CA LEU A 76 7.85 12.50 -1.20
C LEU A 76 7.76 12.14 0.29
N ARG A 77 8.28 13.00 1.17
CA ARG A 77 8.17 12.84 2.63
C ARG A 77 6.71 12.86 3.10
N LYS A 78 5.85 13.68 2.50
CA LYS A 78 4.40 13.72 2.80
C LYS A 78 3.69 12.44 2.35
N LYS A 79 4.03 11.91 1.17
CA LYS A 79 3.51 10.62 0.67
C LYS A 79 3.98 9.44 1.53
N MET A 80 5.24 9.45 1.95
CA MET A 80 5.81 8.46 2.86
C MET A 80 5.14 8.53 4.25
N ARG A 81 4.80 9.74 4.74
CA ARG A 81 3.98 9.94 5.96
C ARG A 81 2.52 9.48 5.80
N GLN A 82 1.97 9.53 4.59
CA GLN A 82 0.63 9.01 4.25
C GLN A 82 0.64 7.50 3.98
N GLY A 83 1.79 6.83 4.13
CA GLY A 83 1.90 5.39 3.93
C GLY A 83 1.75 4.97 2.47
N LEU A 84 2.04 5.83 1.49
CA LEU A 84 2.15 5.39 0.10
C LEU A 84 3.52 4.70 -0.07
N SER A 85 3.53 3.45 -0.52
CA SER A 85 4.80 2.75 -0.79
C SER A 85 5.69 3.47 -1.78
N ASN A 86 6.99 3.25 -1.62
CA ASN A 86 7.98 3.63 -2.62
C ASN A 86 7.96 2.71 -3.85
N LEU A 87 7.26 1.56 -3.81
CA LEU A 87 7.17 0.61 -4.92
C LEU A 87 6.22 1.06 -6.03
N CYS A 88 6.64 0.90 -7.28
CA CYS A 88 5.81 1.18 -8.44
C CYS A 88 4.90 0.00 -8.77
N PHE A 89 3.64 0.04 -8.32
CA PHE A 89 2.68 -1.04 -8.63
C PHE A 89 2.34 -1.17 -10.12
N SER A 90 2.36 -0.06 -10.85
CA SER A 90 2.20 -0.09 -12.31
C SER A 90 3.34 -0.85 -12.96
N PHE A 91 4.57 -0.76 -12.44
CA PHE A 91 5.69 -1.53 -12.95
C PHE A 91 5.57 -3.00 -12.56
N LEU A 92 5.23 -3.30 -11.31
CA LEU A 92 5.02 -4.68 -10.86
C LEU A 92 3.98 -5.43 -11.68
N THR A 93 2.97 -4.72 -12.18
CA THR A 93 1.91 -5.28 -13.04
C THR A 93 2.23 -5.21 -14.54
N GLY A 94 3.40 -4.68 -14.93
CA GLY A 94 3.83 -4.56 -16.33
C GLY A 94 3.15 -3.43 -17.13
N LYS A 95 2.50 -2.47 -16.46
CA LYS A 95 1.72 -1.37 -17.07
C LYS A 95 2.40 0.00 -16.92
N CYS A 96 3.64 0.06 -16.45
CA CYS A 96 4.34 1.35 -16.24
C CYS A 96 4.79 1.94 -17.57
N LYS A 97 4.45 3.20 -17.83
CA LYS A 97 4.81 3.92 -19.07
C LYS A 97 6.22 4.52 -19.06
N PHE A 98 6.91 4.50 -17.91
CA PHE A 98 8.18 5.21 -17.69
C PHE A 98 9.42 4.30 -17.81
N GLU A 99 9.23 3.00 -18.06
CA GLU A 99 10.31 2.02 -18.16
C GLU A 99 11.24 2.23 -19.37
N GLU A 100 10.66 2.46 -20.54
CA GLU A 100 11.38 2.37 -21.82
C GLU A 100 11.64 3.75 -22.46
N GLY A 101 11.11 4.82 -21.86
CA GLY A 101 11.09 6.18 -22.45
C GLY A 101 12.15 7.15 -21.92
N GLY A 102 13.16 6.69 -21.18
CA GLY A 102 14.24 7.55 -20.65
C GLY A 102 13.83 8.53 -19.55
N LYS A 103 12.60 8.43 -19.02
CA LYS A 103 12.09 9.23 -17.90
C LYS A 103 12.09 8.36 -16.64
N SER A 104 12.71 8.81 -15.54
CA SER A 104 12.68 8.06 -14.28
C SER A 104 11.28 8.07 -13.67
N CYS A 105 10.75 6.90 -13.33
CA CYS A 105 9.53 6.82 -12.53
C CYS A 105 9.79 7.39 -11.13
N LEU A 106 8.80 8.06 -10.55
CA LEU A 106 8.87 8.56 -9.18
C LEU A 106 8.95 7.44 -8.14
N PHE A 107 8.39 6.28 -8.49
CA PHE A 107 8.39 5.10 -7.64
C PHE A 107 9.49 4.14 -8.07
N SER A 108 10.03 3.39 -7.12
CA SER A 108 11.05 2.37 -7.32
C SER A 108 10.54 1.24 -8.22
N HIS A 109 11.34 0.90 -9.23
CA HIS A 109 11.13 -0.25 -10.09
C HIS A 109 12.01 -1.39 -9.57
N VAL A 110 11.40 -2.37 -8.90
CA VAL A 110 12.08 -3.57 -8.40
C VAL A 110 11.40 -4.78 -9.00
N LYS A 111 12.15 -5.62 -9.73
CA LYS A 111 11.58 -6.84 -10.30
C LYS A 111 11.15 -7.79 -9.16
N PRO A 112 10.04 -8.53 -9.30
CA PRO A 112 9.57 -9.44 -8.25
C PRO A 112 10.64 -10.44 -7.74
N GLU A 113 11.51 -10.90 -8.62
CA GLU A 113 12.61 -11.84 -8.31
C GLU A 113 13.73 -11.21 -7.47
N GLU A 114 13.94 -9.90 -7.62
CA GLU A 114 15.00 -9.13 -6.96
C GLU A 114 14.51 -8.44 -5.67
N MET A 115 13.23 -8.60 -5.31
CA MET A 115 12.66 -7.98 -4.13
C MET A 115 13.30 -8.45 -2.83
N THR A 116 13.77 -7.50 -2.04
CA THR A 116 14.29 -7.76 -0.70
C THR A 116 13.16 -8.14 0.26
N ALA A 117 13.51 -8.66 1.44
CA ALA A 117 12.53 -8.90 2.50
C ALA A 117 11.83 -7.62 2.97
N GLY A 118 12.50 -6.46 2.86
CA GLY A 118 11.93 -5.14 3.16
C GLY A 118 10.86 -4.75 2.15
N ASP A 119 11.16 -4.89 0.85
CA ASP A 119 10.22 -4.57 -0.23
C ASP A 119 8.96 -5.44 -0.14
N LYS A 120 9.14 -6.73 0.17
CA LYS A 120 8.03 -7.68 0.39
C LYS A 120 7.15 -7.26 1.58
N ALA A 121 7.75 -6.77 2.66
CA ALA A 121 7.02 -6.28 3.82
C ALA A 121 6.25 -4.98 3.49
N GLU A 122 6.86 -4.07 2.74
CA GLU A 122 6.22 -2.85 2.27
C GLU A 122 5.03 -3.17 1.35
N LEU A 123 5.21 -4.06 0.37
CA LEU A 123 4.13 -4.56 -0.48
C LEU A 123 2.96 -5.11 0.34
N ILE A 124 3.18 -6.01 1.29
CA ILE A 124 2.11 -6.58 2.13
C ILE A 124 1.36 -5.49 2.91
N ARG A 125 2.09 -4.53 3.47
CA ARG A 125 1.49 -3.42 4.22
C ARG A 125 0.55 -2.63 3.33
N GLU A 126 0.97 -2.29 2.11
CA GLU A 126 0.13 -1.54 1.17
C GLU A 126 -1.10 -2.32 0.71
N LEU A 127 -0.94 -3.62 0.42
CA LEU A 127 -2.05 -4.46 -0.02
C LEU A 127 -3.16 -4.52 1.03
N ARG A 128 -2.81 -4.46 2.32
CA ARG A 128 -3.79 -4.37 3.42
C ARG A 128 -4.59 -3.06 3.41
N HIS A 129 -3.94 -1.95 3.08
CA HIS A 129 -4.60 -0.64 3.06
C HIS A 129 -5.37 -0.35 1.76
N ARG A 130 -5.13 -1.15 0.71
CA ARG A 130 -5.85 -1.05 -0.56
C ARG A 130 -7.28 -1.55 -0.42
N LYS A 131 -8.24 -0.62 -0.51
CA LYS A 131 -9.68 -0.93 -0.56
C LYS A 131 -10.10 -1.67 -1.83
N LYS A 132 -9.40 -1.46 -2.95
CA LYS A 132 -9.72 -2.07 -4.25
C LYS A 132 -8.78 -3.25 -4.52
N PHE A 133 -9.38 -4.40 -4.80
CA PHE A 133 -8.66 -5.60 -5.22
C PHE A 133 -8.24 -5.48 -6.70
N ASP A 134 -6.97 -5.71 -6.98
CA ASP A 134 -6.40 -5.74 -8.34
C ASP A 134 -5.87 -7.16 -8.62
N PRO A 135 -6.53 -7.93 -9.51
CA PRO A 135 -6.11 -9.30 -9.82
C PRO A 135 -4.69 -9.43 -10.36
N ALA A 136 -4.21 -8.44 -11.12
CA ALA A 136 -2.85 -8.48 -11.68
C ALA A 136 -1.81 -8.33 -10.58
N LEU A 137 -2.04 -7.39 -9.66
CA LEU A 137 -1.16 -7.19 -8.51
C LEU A 137 -1.25 -8.36 -7.52
N ALA A 138 -2.43 -8.96 -7.36
CA ALA A 138 -2.61 -10.15 -6.54
C ALA A 138 -1.79 -11.33 -7.07
N LYS A 139 -1.77 -11.53 -8.39
CA LYS A 139 -0.92 -12.55 -9.04
C LYS A 139 0.56 -12.34 -8.74
N VAL A 140 1.05 -11.09 -8.79
CA VAL A 140 2.42 -10.76 -8.40
C VAL A 140 2.68 -11.12 -6.94
N ALA A 141 1.79 -10.71 -6.03
CA ALA A 141 1.91 -10.99 -4.60
C ALA A 141 1.90 -12.49 -4.28
N GLN A 142 1.11 -13.28 -5.03
CA GLN A 142 1.08 -14.74 -4.93
C GLN A 142 2.42 -15.35 -5.35
N ASN A 143 2.96 -14.93 -6.50
CA ASN A 143 4.23 -15.44 -7.04
C ASN A 143 5.43 -15.18 -6.12
N LEU A 144 5.37 -14.17 -5.26
CA LEU A 144 6.42 -13.90 -4.27
C LEU A 144 6.48 -14.93 -3.14
N ASN A 145 5.51 -15.84 -3.05
CA ASN A 145 5.47 -16.96 -2.09
C ASN A 145 5.73 -16.55 -0.64
N ILE A 146 5.28 -15.35 -0.24
CA ILE A 146 5.50 -14.86 1.12
C ILE A 146 4.64 -15.70 2.09
N PRO A 147 5.22 -16.28 3.16
CA PRO A 147 4.48 -17.15 4.06
C PRO A 147 3.56 -16.37 5.01
N MET A 148 2.61 -17.10 5.61
CA MET A 148 1.77 -16.57 6.69
C MET A 148 2.58 -16.37 7.97
N CYS A 149 2.23 -15.33 8.71
CA CYS A 149 2.81 -15.08 10.03
C CYS A 149 2.36 -16.16 11.01
N ARG A 150 3.31 -16.98 11.49
CA ARG A 150 3.03 -18.06 12.44
C ARG A 150 2.48 -17.55 13.77
N MET A 151 2.97 -16.40 14.24
CA MET A 151 2.54 -15.82 15.53
C MET A 151 1.11 -15.31 15.42
N TYR A 152 0.84 -14.47 14.43
CA TYR A 152 -0.50 -13.94 14.20
C TYR A 152 -1.54 -15.05 13.98
N LYS A 153 -1.20 -16.09 13.20
CA LYS A 153 -2.10 -17.24 12.99
C LYS A 153 -2.47 -17.96 14.29
N LYS A 154 -1.52 -18.08 15.23
CA LYS A 154 -1.72 -18.82 16.49
C LYS A 154 -2.43 -18.00 17.56
N THR A 155 -2.06 -16.73 17.72
CA THR A 155 -2.50 -15.91 18.86
C THR A 155 -3.40 -14.74 18.47
N GLY A 156 -3.62 -14.51 17.17
CA GLY A 156 -4.31 -13.31 16.67
C GLY A 156 -3.48 -12.02 16.83
N GLN A 157 -2.27 -12.10 17.38
CA GLN A 157 -1.42 -10.94 17.67
C GLN A 157 0.01 -11.18 17.18
N CYS A 158 0.67 -10.13 16.73
CA CYS A 158 2.05 -10.20 16.25
C CYS A 158 2.86 -9.06 16.86
N LYS A 159 4.01 -9.38 17.46
CA LYS A 159 4.94 -8.40 18.05
C LYS A 159 5.43 -7.36 17.04
N GLN A 160 5.49 -7.73 15.77
CA GLN A 160 5.95 -6.86 14.67
C GLN A 160 4.82 -5.93 14.14
N GLY A 161 3.58 -6.11 14.61
CA GLY A 161 2.45 -5.27 14.24
C GLY A 161 2.24 -5.16 12.73
N GLU A 162 2.10 -3.93 12.23
CA GLU A 162 1.91 -3.63 10.80
C GLU A 162 3.19 -3.73 9.97
N LYS A 163 4.37 -3.76 10.62
CA LYS A 163 5.67 -3.90 9.96
C LYS A 163 6.07 -5.36 9.75
N CYS A 164 5.18 -6.31 10.05
CA CYS A 164 5.46 -7.73 9.88
C CYS A 164 5.66 -8.06 8.39
N LYS A 165 6.77 -8.75 8.07
CA LYS A 165 7.11 -9.18 6.71
C LYS A 165 6.31 -10.38 6.19
N PHE A 166 5.34 -10.85 6.96
CA PHE A 166 4.54 -12.05 6.69
C PHE A 166 3.06 -11.71 6.64
N TRP A 167 2.27 -12.55 5.98
CA TRP A 167 0.83 -12.31 5.86
C TRP A 167 0.11 -12.44 7.21
N HIS A 168 -0.64 -11.41 7.56
CA HIS A 168 -1.68 -11.47 8.58
C HIS A 168 -3.02 -11.58 7.86
N LEU A 169 -3.68 -12.72 7.95
CA LEU A 169 -4.97 -12.93 7.31
C LEU A 169 -6.07 -12.49 8.26
N ARG A 170 -6.26 -11.18 8.37
CA ARG A 170 -7.22 -10.62 9.33
C ARG A 170 -8.64 -10.79 8.84
N ASN A 171 -8.82 -10.71 7.54
CA ASN A 171 -10.11 -10.73 6.86
C ASN A 171 -10.00 -11.49 5.53
N GLU A 172 -11.13 -11.64 4.85
CA GLU A 172 -11.21 -12.31 3.55
C GLU A 172 -10.38 -11.60 2.46
N LEU A 173 -10.23 -10.27 2.53
CA LEU A 173 -9.45 -9.51 1.54
C LEU A 173 -7.95 -9.85 1.62
N ASP A 174 -7.38 -9.93 2.82
CA ASP A 174 -5.99 -10.37 3.02
C ASP A 174 -5.77 -11.78 2.47
N ALA A 175 -6.72 -12.68 2.71
CA ALA A 175 -6.67 -14.06 2.19
C ALA A 175 -6.72 -14.08 0.67
N ARG A 176 -7.60 -13.27 0.07
CA ARG A 176 -7.73 -13.13 -1.37
C ARG A 176 -6.44 -12.59 -2.01
N TRP A 177 -5.81 -11.58 -1.41
CA TRP A 177 -4.49 -11.08 -1.85
C TRP A 177 -3.40 -12.16 -1.80
N LYS A 178 -3.43 -13.04 -0.80
CA LYS A 178 -2.52 -14.19 -0.71
C LYS A 178 -2.82 -15.31 -1.71
N GLY A 179 -3.96 -15.26 -2.40
CA GLY A 179 -4.44 -16.28 -3.35
C GLY A 179 -5.34 -17.35 -2.74
N MET A 180 -5.86 -17.11 -1.54
CA MET A 180 -6.89 -17.93 -0.92
C MET A 180 -8.24 -17.25 -1.10
N GLU A 181 -8.83 -17.42 -2.27
CA GLU A 181 -10.14 -16.83 -2.60
C GLU A 181 -11.25 -17.36 -1.71
N TYR A 182 -11.23 -18.66 -1.40
CA TYR A 182 -12.20 -19.30 -0.52
C TYR A 182 -11.61 -19.45 0.88
N TRP A 183 -11.87 -18.47 1.75
CA TRP A 183 -11.31 -18.41 3.10
C TRP A 183 -12.39 -18.34 4.18
N CYS A 184 -12.17 -19.10 5.25
CA CYS A 184 -12.98 -19.04 6.47
C CYS A 184 -12.22 -18.27 7.55
N GLN A 185 -12.69 -17.07 7.90
CA GLN A 185 -12.09 -16.24 8.95
C GLN A 185 -12.23 -16.87 10.34
N THR A 186 -13.39 -17.49 10.64
CA THR A 186 -13.65 -18.13 11.94
C THR A 186 -12.68 -19.27 12.22
N CYS A 187 -12.37 -20.09 11.21
CA CYS A 187 -11.54 -21.28 11.36
C CYS A 187 -10.08 -21.07 10.90
N PHE A 188 -9.77 -19.95 10.25
CA PHE A 188 -8.48 -19.68 9.62
C PHE A 188 -8.05 -20.80 8.64
N LEU A 189 -9.00 -21.28 7.82
CA LEU A 189 -8.81 -22.33 6.82
C LEU A 189 -9.13 -21.82 5.41
N GLY A 190 -8.31 -22.23 4.44
CA GLY A 190 -8.52 -21.99 3.01
C GLY A 190 -9.04 -23.25 2.31
N PHE A 191 -9.84 -23.05 1.26
CA PHE A 191 -10.50 -24.09 0.48
C PHE A 191 -10.20 -23.89 -1.01
N THR A 192 -10.37 -24.95 -1.81
CA THR A 192 -10.12 -24.89 -3.26
C THR A 192 -11.35 -24.51 -4.08
N SER A 193 -12.55 -24.58 -3.49
CA SER A 193 -13.80 -24.17 -4.14
C SER A 193 -14.75 -23.44 -3.19
N GLU A 194 -15.68 -22.69 -3.76
CA GLU A 194 -16.74 -22.00 -3.02
C GLU A 194 -17.65 -22.98 -2.31
N ASP A 195 -17.99 -24.10 -2.96
CA ASP A 195 -18.90 -25.11 -2.42
C ASP A 195 -18.31 -25.80 -1.18
N GLN A 196 -17.01 -26.10 -1.18
CA GLN A 196 -16.32 -26.64 -0.01
C GLN A 196 -16.35 -25.66 1.17
N LEU A 197 -16.17 -24.36 0.91
CA LEU A 197 -16.26 -23.33 1.94
C LEU A 197 -17.70 -23.21 2.49
N LYS A 198 -18.71 -23.29 1.63
CA LYS A 198 -20.14 -23.28 2.04
C LYS A 198 -20.47 -24.49 2.90
N GLU A 199 -20.06 -25.68 2.48
CA GLU A 199 -20.26 -26.91 3.24
C GLU A 199 -19.57 -26.82 4.61
N HIS A 200 -18.31 -26.34 4.64
CA HIS A 200 -17.58 -26.10 5.87
C HIS A 200 -18.32 -25.15 6.81
N ARG A 201 -18.80 -24.00 6.32
CA ARG A 201 -19.53 -23.00 7.13
C ARG A 201 -20.83 -23.57 7.71
N ASN A 202 -21.48 -24.51 7.01
CA ASN A 202 -22.68 -25.18 7.48
C ASN A 202 -22.41 -26.34 8.46
N GLY A 203 -21.16 -26.78 8.56
CA GLY A 203 -20.72 -27.89 9.40
C GLY A 203 -20.84 -27.62 10.90
N LYS A 204 -21.04 -28.70 11.67
CA LYS A 204 -21.23 -28.64 13.14
C LYS A 204 -20.02 -28.02 13.86
N THR A 205 -18.80 -28.35 13.42
CA THR A 205 -17.55 -27.84 13.99
C THR A 205 -17.39 -26.33 13.78
N HIS A 206 -17.71 -25.84 12.59
CA HIS A 206 -17.70 -24.40 12.31
C HIS A 206 -18.71 -23.66 13.17
N LYS A 207 -19.97 -24.14 13.22
CA LYS A 207 -21.03 -23.53 14.02
C LYS A 207 -20.68 -23.48 15.51
N ALA A 208 -20.08 -24.56 16.03
CA ALA A 208 -19.55 -24.58 17.39
C ALA A 208 -18.53 -23.45 17.55
N ASN A 209 -17.47 -23.39 16.73
CA ASN A 209 -16.42 -22.36 16.84
C ASN A 209 -16.92 -20.92 16.64
N ALA A 210 -17.92 -20.70 15.78
CA ALA A 210 -18.52 -19.39 15.58
C ALA A 210 -19.30 -18.91 16.82
N SER A 211 -19.89 -19.84 17.58
CA SER A 211 -20.66 -19.53 18.79
C SER A 211 -19.81 -18.99 19.95
N TRP A 212 -18.50 -19.26 19.99
CA TRP A 212 -17.60 -18.77 21.07
C TRP A 212 -17.02 -17.38 20.79
N GLN A 213 -17.28 -16.81 19.62
CA GLN A 213 -16.74 -15.50 19.20
C GLN A 213 -17.73 -14.35 19.39
N GLN A 214 -18.89 -14.58 20.03
CA GLN A 214 -19.88 -13.56 20.43
C GLN A 214 -19.70 -13.13 21.88
#